data_AF-C0FWT7-F1
#
_entry.id   AF-C0FWT7-F1
#
_cell.length_a   1.000
_cell.length_b   1.000
_cell.length_c   1.000
_cell.angle_alpha   90.00
_cell.angle_beta   90.00
_cell.angle_gamma   90.00
#
_symmetry.space_group_name_H-M   'P 1'
#
loop_
_entity.id
_entity.type
_entity.pdbx_description
1 polymer ?
#
loop_
_entity_poly.entity_id
_entity_poly.type
_entity_poly.pdbx_seq_one_letter_code
_entity_poly.pdbx_strand_id
1 'polypeptide(L)'
;MGKKSIELIGEECGDSPKQVQRYIKITELIPEMLEKVDDGSMGFTPAVQLSFLKKKEQKEMLDVMEFAQCTPSYQQTLSGWISPNCAKRVCWRKGY
;
A
#
# COMPACT_ATOMS: atom_id res chain seq x y z
N MET A 1 12.46 32.17 -8.78
CA MET A 1 12.46 30.84 -8.14
C MET A 1 11.80 29.87 -9.11
N GLY A 2 12.42 28.73 -9.42
CA GLY A 2 11.86 27.74 -10.34
C GLY A 2 10.74 26.93 -9.67
N LYS A 3 9.66 26.68 -10.40
CA LYS A 3 8.58 25.76 -9.97
C LYS A 3 9.08 24.31 -10.08
N LYS A 4 8.64 23.44 -9.18
CA LYS A 4 8.95 22.00 -9.25
C LYS A 4 8.05 21.32 -10.29
N SER A 5 8.52 20.24 -10.93
CA SER A 5 7.70 19.50 -11.92
C SER A 5 6.36 19.03 -11.36
N ILE A 6 6.31 18.63 -10.09
CA ILE A 6 5.06 18.25 -9.41
C ILE A 6 4.05 19.40 -9.26
N GLU A 7 4.53 20.64 -9.18
CA GLU A 7 3.68 21.84 -9.08
C GLU A 7 3.12 22.18 -10.45
N LEU A 8 3.93 22.05 -11.51
CA LEU A 8 3.49 22.23 -12.89
C LEU A 8 2.41 21.22 -13.27
N ILE A 9 2.63 19.92 -12.99
CA ILE A 9 1.65 18.86 -13.28
C ILE A 9 0.37 19.08 -12.47
N GLY A 10 0.49 19.48 -11.20
CA GLY A 10 -0.68 19.80 -10.37
C GLY A 10 -1.50 20.97 -10.92
N GLU A 11 -0.83 22.04 -11.37
CA GLU A 11 -1.46 23.19 -12.02
C GLU A 11 -2.19 22.80 -13.32
N GLU A 12 -1.60 21.94 -14.14
CA GLU A 12 -2.19 21.47 -15.41
C GLU A 12 -3.39 20.54 -15.21
N CYS A 13 -3.32 19.62 -14.23
CA CYS A 13 -4.37 18.63 -13.98
C CYS A 13 -5.44 19.10 -12.98
N GLY A 14 -5.25 20.24 -12.32
CA GLY A 14 -6.11 20.72 -11.23
C GLY A 14 -5.93 19.94 -9.92
N ASP A 15 -4.87 19.15 -9.81
CA ASP A 15 -4.55 18.34 -8.64
C ASP A 15 -3.56 19.06 -7.70
N SER A 16 -3.68 18.80 -6.40
CA SER A 16 -2.66 19.31 -5.49
C SER A 16 -1.31 18.62 -5.75
N PRO A 17 -0.16 19.31 -5.57
CA PRO A 17 1.16 18.68 -5.71
C PRO A 17 1.33 17.43 -4.81
N LYS A 18 0.61 17.39 -3.68
CA LYS A 18 0.57 16.22 -2.78
C LYS A 18 -0.18 15.03 -3.40
N GLN A 19 -1.23 15.29 -4.17
CA GLN A 19 -1.99 14.26 -4.90
C GLN A 19 -1.11 13.66 -6.00
N VAL A 20 -0.44 14.50 -6.78
CA VAL A 20 0.52 14.09 -7.82
C VAL A 20 1.62 13.21 -7.22
N GLN A 21 2.18 13.60 -6.07
CA GLN A 21 3.15 12.76 -5.35
C GLN A 21 2.60 11.38 -4.95
N ARG A 22 1.33 11.29 -4.53
CA ARG A 22 0.70 10.02 -4.16
C ARG A 22 0.52 9.10 -5.37
N TYR A 23 0.12 9.65 -6.51
CA TYR A 23 0.03 8.90 -7.76
C TYR A 23 1.39 8.34 -8.17
N ILE A 24 2.44 9.16 -8.09
CA ILE A 24 3.81 8.69 -8.34
C ILE A 24 4.20 7.60 -7.33
N LYS A 25 3.85 7.76 -6.05
CA LYS A 25 4.23 6.82 -5.01
C LYS A 25 3.66 5.42 -5.22
N ILE A 26 2.41 5.29 -5.64
CA ILE A 26 1.81 3.97 -5.90
C ILE A 26 2.56 3.17 -6.97
N THR A 27 3.23 3.83 -7.92
CA THR A 27 4.07 3.13 -8.92
C THR A 27 5.23 2.35 -8.30
N GLU A 28 5.58 2.62 -7.04
CA GLU A 28 6.58 1.88 -6.27
C GLU A 28 6.02 0.58 -5.64
N LEU A 29 4.78 0.18 -5.91
CA LEU A 29 4.21 -1.13 -5.51
C LEU A 29 4.70 -2.29 -6.38
N ILE A 30 4.63 -3.51 -5.85
CA ILE A 30 4.81 -4.73 -6.66
C ILE A 30 3.64 -4.93 -7.63
N PRO A 31 3.85 -5.57 -8.79
CA PRO A 31 2.81 -5.76 -9.81
C PRO A 31 1.52 -6.39 -9.25
N GLU A 32 1.65 -7.36 -8.35
CA GLU A 32 0.51 -8.08 -7.76
C GLU A 32 -0.36 -7.18 -6.88
N MET A 33 0.23 -6.16 -6.25
CA MET A 33 -0.52 -5.18 -5.46
C MET A 33 -1.13 -4.09 -6.35
N LEU A 34 -0.49 -3.74 -7.46
CA LEU A 34 -1.07 -2.84 -8.46
C LEU A 34 -2.32 -3.44 -9.09
N GLU A 35 -2.28 -4.73 -9.45
CA GLU A 35 -3.46 -5.44 -9.97
C GLU A 35 -4.63 -5.40 -9.00
N LYS A 36 -4.37 -5.54 -7.69
CA LYS A 36 -5.39 -5.40 -6.64
C LYS A 36 -5.95 -3.98 -6.51
N VAL A 37 -5.18 -2.96 -6.87
CA VAL A 37 -5.69 -1.58 -6.90
C VAL A 37 -6.56 -1.37 -8.12
N ASP A 38 -6.13 -1.90 -9.27
CA ASP A 38 -6.84 -1.79 -10.54
C ASP A 38 -8.15 -2.58 -10.56
N ASP A 39 -8.19 -3.77 -9.95
CA ASP A 39 -9.41 -4.58 -9.80
C ASP A 39 -10.38 -4.05 -8.71
N GLY A 40 -9.94 -3.06 -7.93
CA GLY A 40 -10.72 -2.41 -6.87
C GLY A 40 -10.76 -3.18 -5.53
N SER A 41 -10.06 -4.31 -5.40
CA SER A 41 -9.94 -5.07 -4.15
C SER A 41 -9.05 -4.40 -3.10
N MET A 42 -8.20 -3.45 -3.52
CA MET A 42 -7.39 -2.58 -2.70
C MET A 42 -7.68 -1.11 -3.01
N GLY A 43 -8.07 -0.33 -2.00
CA GLY A 43 -8.28 1.10 -2.17
C GLY A 43 -6.98 1.89 -2.40
N PHE A 44 -7.12 3.11 -2.91
CA PHE A 44 -6.00 4.03 -3.14
C PHE A 44 -5.20 4.36 -1.87
N THR A 45 -5.89 4.59 -0.75
CA THR A 45 -5.24 4.96 0.52
C THR A 45 -4.29 3.88 1.06
N PRO A 46 -4.68 2.59 1.18
CA PRO A 46 -3.75 1.54 1.57
C PRO A 46 -2.64 1.32 0.54
N ALA A 47 -2.91 1.48 -0.76
CA ALA A 47 -1.89 1.40 -1.80
C ALA A 47 -0.76 2.43 -1.60
N VAL A 48 -1.11 3.69 -1.34
CA VAL A 48 -0.14 4.75 -1.02
C VAL A 48 0.69 4.40 0.23
N GLN A 49 0.11 3.71 1.20
CA GLN A 49 0.81 3.39 2.47
C GLN A 49 1.78 2.25 2.29
N LEU A 50 1.37 1.23 1.56
CA LEU A 50 2.17 0.06 1.24
C LEU A 50 3.31 0.40 0.28
N SER A 51 3.16 1.44 -0.54
CA SER A 51 4.23 1.91 -1.42
C SER A 51 5.42 2.52 -0.68
N PHE A 52 5.29 2.87 0.60
CA PHE A 52 6.43 3.30 1.43
C PHE A 52 7.26 2.12 1.98
N LEU A 53 6.76 0.89 1.88
CA LEU A 53 7.46 -0.32 2.34
C LEU A 53 8.45 -0.82 1.28
N LYS A 54 9.47 -1.59 1.71
CA LYS A 54 10.37 -2.26 0.77
C LYS A 54 9.63 -3.36 0.02
N LYS A 55 10.06 -3.68 -1.20
CA LYS A 55 9.47 -4.74 -2.03
C LYS A 55 9.32 -6.09 -1.32
N LYS A 56 10.26 -6.45 -0.43
CA LYS A 56 10.17 -7.66 0.41
C LYS A 56 8.99 -7.60 1.39
N GLU A 57 8.86 -6.49 2.11
CA GLU A 57 7.78 -6.26 3.08
C GLU A 57 6.41 -6.16 2.38
N GLN A 58 6.37 -5.61 1.17
CA GLN A 58 5.17 -5.60 0.33
C GLN A 58 4.71 -7.02 -0.02
N LYS A 59 5.63 -7.95 -0.34
CA LYS A 59 5.29 -9.37 -0.57
C LYS A 59 4.79 -10.06 0.69
N GLU A 60 5.45 -9.84 1.83
CA GLU A 60 5.00 -10.40 3.11
C GLU A 60 3.60 -9.88 3.46
N MET A 61 3.31 -8.61 3.17
CA MET A 61 1.97 -8.05 3.38
C MET A 61 0.94 -8.66 2.42
N LEU A 62 1.30 -8.88 1.16
CA LEU A 62 0.43 -9.54 0.18
C LEU A 62 0.02 -10.94 0.66
N ASP A 63 0.98 -11.74 1.14
CA ASP A 63 0.72 -13.07 1.69
C ASP A 63 -0.25 -13.00 2.89
N VAL A 64 -0.06 -12.00 3.76
CA VAL A 64 -0.94 -11.75 4.91
C VAL A 64 -2.34 -11.32 4.47
N MET A 65 -2.45 -10.46 3.45
CA MET A 65 -3.73 -10.00 2.90
C MET A 65 -4.54 -11.14 2.32
N GLU A 66 -3.92 -12.00 1.50
CA GLU A 66 -4.57 -13.18 0.93
C GLU A 66 -5.04 -14.15 2.02
N PHE A 67 -4.23 -14.29 3.06
CA PHE A 67 -4.54 -15.15 4.18
C PHE A 67 -5.66 -14.63 5.09
N ALA A 68 -5.64 -13.33 5.37
CA ALA A 68 -6.62 -12.65 6.19
C ALA A 68 -7.93 -12.36 5.44
N GLN A 69 -7.93 -12.46 4.11
CA GLN A 69 -9.02 -12.04 3.23
C GLN A 69 -9.43 -10.57 3.50
N CYS A 70 -8.45 -9.72 3.82
CA CYS A 70 -8.69 -8.30 4.07
C CYS A 70 -7.52 -7.43 3.61
N THR A 71 -7.85 -6.22 3.16
CA THR A 71 -6.87 -5.17 2.85
C THR A 71 -6.71 -4.30 4.08
N PRO A 72 -5.53 -4.27 4.73
CA PRO A 72 -5.33 -3.52 5.96
C PRO A 72 -5.40 -2.00 5.70
N SER A 73 -6.00 -1.26 6.62
CA SER A 73 -5.98 0.21 6.62
C SER A 73 -4.69 0.76 7.27
N TYR A 74 -4.45 2.07 7.17
CA TYR A 74 -3.23 2.76 7.65
C TYR A 74 -2.82 2.47 9.09
N GLN A 75 -3.78 2.55 10.00
CA GLN A 75 -3.57 2.26 11.41
C GLN A 75 -3.20 0.78 11.57
N GLN A 76 -3.58 -0.03 10.59
CA GLN A 76 -3.24 -1.44 10.54
C GLN A 76 -1.84 -1.77 9.99
N THR A 77 -1.11 -0.79 9.48
CA THR A 77 0.22 -1.03 8.89
C THR A 77 1.35 -0.61 9.83
N LEU A 78 1.10 0.38 10.70
CA LEU A 78 2.12 1.00 11.56
C LEU A 78 2.13 0.49 13.00
N SER A 79 0.98 0.07 13.56
CA SER A 79 0.89 -0.33 14.96
C SER A 79 0.93 -1.85 15.14
N GLY A 80 2.08 -2.48 14.90
CA GLY A 80 2.36 -3.88 15.30
C GLY A 80 1.22 -4.87 15.05
N TRP A 81 1.06 -5.35 13.82
CA TRP A 81 -0.08 -6.20 13.48
C TRP A 81 0.17 -7.67 13.78
N ILE A 82 -0.22 -8.01 15.01
CA ILE A 82 -0.89 -9.26 15.33
C ILE A 82 -2.17 -8.88 16.10
N SER A 83 -3.27 -8.61 15.38
CA SER A 83 -4.60 -8.69 16.00
C SER A 83 -4.80 -10.14 16.49
N PRO A 84 -5.21 -10.39 17.76
CA PRO A 84 -5.32 -11.74 18.33
C PRO A 84 -6.23 -12.69 17.53
N ASN A 85 -7.12 -12.14 16.71
CA ASN A 85 -8.03 -12.92 15.87
C ASN A 85 -7.44 -13.29 14.48
N CYS A 86 -6.43 -12.56 13.98
CA CYS A 86 -5.69 -12.93 12.76
C CYS A 86 -4.46 -13.81 13.09
N ALA A 87 -3.85 -13.57 14.26
CA ALA A 87 -2.69 -14.28 14.80
C ALA A 87 -2.81 -15.80 14.82
N LYS A 88 -4.00 -16.30 15.20
CA LYS A 88 -4.21 -17.73 15.46
C LYS A 88 -4.08 -18.59 14.22
N ARG A 89 -4.21 -17.98 13.03
CA ARG A 89 -4.06 -18.70 11.78
C ARG A 89 -2.61 -18.60 11.26
N VAL A 90 -1.92 -17.46 11.42
CA VAL A 90 -0.53 -17.27 10.92
C VAL A 90 0.50 -18.13 11.67
N CYS A 91 0.35 -18.32 12.99
CA CYS A 91 1.34 -19.07 13.79
C CYS A 91 1.28 -20.61 13.65
N TRP A 92 0.37 -21.20 12.87
CA TRP A 92 0.21 -22.67 12.79
C TRP A 92 0.72 -23.31 11.50
N ARG A 93 1.49 -22.59 10.66
CA ARG A 93 2.04 -23.14 9.40
C ARG A 93 3.51 -22.80 9.10
N LYS A 94 4.28 -22.40 10.11
CA LYS A 94 5.75 -22.54 10.07
C LYS A 94 6.20 -23.42 11.24
N GLY A 95 5.96 -24.72 11.07
CA GLY A 95 6.83 -25.71 11.68
C GLY A 95 8.01 -25.93 10.74
N TYR A 96 9.07 -25.14 10.91
CA TYR A 96 10.48 -25.40 10.61
C TYR A 96 11.31 -24.30 11.27
#